data_AF-A0A2V6RNN9-F1
#
_entry.id   AF-A0A2V6RNN9-F1
#
_cell.length_a   1.000
_cell.length_b   1.000
_cell.length_c   1.000
_cell.angle_alpha   90.00
_cell.angle_beta   90.00
_cell.angle_gamma   90.00
#
_symmetry.space_group_name_H-M   'P 1'
#
loop_
_entity.id
_entity.type
_entity.pdbx_description
1 polymer ?
#
loop_
_entity_poly.entity_id
_entity_poly.type
_entity_poly.pdbx_seq_one_letter_code
_entity_poly.pdbx_strand_id
1 'polypeptide(L)'
;MNRLWIGAIAMAVASAVACGTAAAQVAKYVDAQGVTHYAGSEAQIPEQYRSQAAPAGLPTDRGAPNGDVRQDRRDIRQDTRGIREDRRDVTRDTRDIRQDRREMGQDARNIERDRRDIPRDRRDATQERGKLQQDLKTGNTQAVNADRQQLRSDRQALGADRRDLRQDQRDFNRDRTDLHRDLRDRREDRRDLRRDVGNRRQDRRDLRHDRRTER
;
A
#
# COMPACT_ATOMS: atom_id res chain seq x y z
N MET A 1 -22.38 53.06 -88.24
CA MET A 1 -21.50 51.88 -88.24
C MET A 1 -21.96 50.97 -87.11
N ASN A 2 -22.79 50.02 -87.51
CA ASN A 2 -23.30 48.87 -86.76
C ASN A 2 -22.16 47.82 -86.75
N ARG A 3 -22.05 46.76 -85.94
CA ARG A 3 -22.76 46.11 -84.83
C ARG A 3 -21.93 44.82 -84.56
N LEU A 4 -21.92 44.32 -83.33
CA LEU A 4 -22.00 42.88 -82.97
C LEU A 4 -20.80 41.91 -83.24
N TRP A 5 -20.48 41.13 -82.18
CA TRP A 5 -20.34 39.64 -82.17
C TRP A 5 -18.98 39.01 -82.61
N ILE A 6 -18.39 37.96 -82.02
CA ILE A 6 -18.67 37.03 -80.91
C ILE A 6 -17.31 36.60 -80.31
N GLY A 7 -17.15 36.67 -78.99
CA GLY A 7 -16.14 35.88 -78.26
C GLY A 7 -16.79 34.62 -77.72
N ALA A 8 -16.44 33.45 -78.27
CA ALA A 8 -16.88 32.15 -77.78
C ALA A 8 -15.98 31.73 -76.60
N ILE A 9 -16.50 31.78 -75.37
CA ILE A 9 -15.90 31.08 -74.22
C ILE A 9 -16.89 30.02 -73.77
N ALA A 10 -16.43 28.78 -73.90
CA ALA A 10 -17.16 27.59 -73.54
C ALA A 10 -17.51 27.57 -72.05
N MET A 11 -18.76 27.19 -71.78
CA MET A 11 -19.25 26.77 -70.48
C MET A 11 -18.47 25.56 -69.96
N ALA A 12 -18.08 25.61 -68.69
CA ALA A 12 -18.22 24.47 -67.79
C ALA A 12 -18.63 25.00 -66.41
N VAL A 13 -19.91 24.82 -66.12
CA VAL A 13 -20.54 25.10 -64.84
C VAL A 13 -20.13 24.01 -63.85
N ALA A 14 -19.55 24.41 -62.71
CA ALA A 14 -19.57 23.62 -61.50
C ALA A 14 -20.18 24.49 -60.39
N SER A 15 -21.50 24.35 -60.22
CA SER A 15 -22.23 24.95 -59.11
C SER A 15 -21.83 24.25 -57.81
N ALA A 16 -21.13 24.96 -56.93
CA ALA A 16 -21.01 24.59 -55.53
C ALA A 16 -21.78 25.61 -54.70
N VAL A 17 -22.90 25.14 -54.15
CA VAL A 17 -23.70 25.80 -53.12
C VAL A 17 -22.79 26.16 -51.95
N ALA A 18 -22.54 27.45 -51.72
CA ALA A 18 -21.82 27.92 -50.55
C ALA A 18 -22.80 27.96 -49.36
N CYS A 19 -22.88 26.83 -48.66
CA CYS A 19 -23.52 26.75 -47.35
C CYS A 19 -22.60 27.45 -46.32
N GLY A 20 -23.17 28.34 -45.51
CA GLY A 20 -22.44 29.29 -44.66
C GLY A 20 -21.48 28.67 -43.66
N THR A 21 -20.32 29.30 -43.51
CA THR A 21 -19.41 29.08 -42.38
C THR A 21 -19.48 30.31 -41.48
N ALA A 22 -20.18 30.18 -40.34
CA ALA A 22 -20.08 31.13 -39.24
C ALA A 22 -18.70 30.94 -38.59
N ALA A 23 -17.75 31.78 -38.97
CA ALA A 23 -16.46 31.89 -38.31
C ALA A 23 -16.32 33.28 -37.72
N ALA A 24 -15.71 33.30 -36.53
CA ALA A 24 -15.03 34.44 -35.91
C ALA A 24 -15.88 35.30 -34.95
N GLN A 25 -15.99 34.85 -33.70
CA GLN A 25 -16.06 35.76 -32.56
C GLN A 25 -14.63 36.28 -32.31
N VAL A 26 -14.33 37.54 -32.62
CA VAL A 26 -12.93 38.03 -32.76
C VAL A 26 -12.46 38.84 -31.55
N ALA A 27 -13.34 39.36 -30.70
CA ALA A 27 -12.93 40.22 -29.58
C ALA A 27 -13.82 40.09 -28.33
N LYS A 28 -13.24 40.35 -27.16
CA LYS A 28 -13.96 40.46 -25.89
C LYS A 28 -13.74 41.81 -25.23
N TYR A 29 -14.75 42.34 -24.53
CA TYR A 29 -14.65 43.54 -23.69
C TYR A 29 -15.46 43.39 -22.40
N VAL A 30 -15.13 44.16 -21.37
CA VAL A 30 -15.84 44.18 -20.08
C VAL A 30 -16.49 45.55 -19.91
N ASP A 31 -17.76 45.59 -19.51
CA ASP A 31 -18.48 46.85 -19.29
C ASP A 31 -18.25 47.41 -17.87
N ALA A 32 -18.79 48.61 -17.61
CA ALA A 32 -18.68 49.29 -16.31
C ALA A 32 -19.32 48.53 -15.14
N GLN A 33 -20.12 47.49 -15.41
CA GLN A 33 -20.74 46.61 -14.40
C GLN A 33 -19.93 45.31 -14.17
N GLY A 34 -18.82 45.12 -14.90
CA GLY A 34 -17.96 43.95 -14.78
C GLY A 34 -18.41 42.74 -15.60
N VAL A 35 -19.38 42.90 -16.52
CA VAL A 35 -19.90 41.81 -17.35
C VAL A 35 -19.06 41.68 -18.63
N THR A 36 -18.66 40.45 -18.99
CA THR A 36 -17.85 40.17 -20.19
C THR A 36 -18.73 39.93 -21.42
N HIS A 37 -18.51 40.69 -22.49
CA HIS A 37 -19.21 40.61 -23.78
C HIS A 37 -18.28 40.14 -24.91
N TYR A 38 -18.85 39.42 -25.88
CA TYR A 38 -18.13 38.91 -27.06
C TYR A 38 -18.66 39.56 -28.33
N ALA A 39 -17.75 40.04 -29.19
CA ALA A 39 -18.07 40.72 -30.44
C ALA A 39 -17.52 39.94 -31.64
N GLY A 40 -18.30 39.86 -32.72
CA GLY A 40 -17.90 39.23 -33.99
C GLY A 40 -16.86 40.04 -34.76
N SER A 41 -16.70 41.32 -34.44
CA SER A 41 -15.68 42.20 -35.01
C SER A 41 -15.39 43.38 -34.08
N GLU A 42 -14.21 43.97 -34.21
CA GLU A 42 -13.78 45.15 -33.43
C GLU A 42 -14.66 46.39 -33.69
N ALA A 43 -15.37 46.41 -34.82
CA ALA A 43 -16.35 47.43 -35.18
C ALA A 43 -17.61 47.41 -34.29
N GLN A 44 -17.95 46.25 -33.70
CA GLN A 44 -19.14 46.07 -32.85
C GLN A 44 -18.88 46.41 -31.37
N ILE A 45 -17.64 46.75 -31.00
CA ILE A 45 -17.28 47.13 -29.63
C ILE A 45 -17.59 48.62 -29.45
N PRO A 46 -18.36 49.03 -28.43
CA PRO A 46 -18.58 50.44 -28.14
C PRO A 46 -17.26 51.18 -27.97
N GLU A 47 -17.12 52.37 -28.55
CA GLU A 47 -15.83 53.09 -28.64
C GLU A 47 -15.12 53.24 -27.28
N GLN A 48 -15.89 53.48 -26.22
CA GLN A 48 -15.39 53.61 -24.85
C GLN A 48 -14.69 52.35 -24.30
N TYR A 49 -14.92 51.18 -24.89
CA TYR A 49 -14.33 49.90 -24.49
C TYR A 49 -13.38 49.32 -25.54
N ARG A 50 -13.22 49.96 -26.71
CA ARG A 50 -12.36 49.46 -27.80
C ARG A 50 -10.89 49.44 -27.40
N SER A 51 -10.42 50.41 -26.61
CA SER A 51 -9.04 50.43 -26.09
C SER A 51 -8.74 49.31 -25.10
N GLN A 52 -9.77 48.67 -24.53
CA GLN A 52 -9.67 47.55 -23.59
C GLN A 52 -9.94 46.20 -24.26
N ALA A 53 -10.31 46.22 -25.54
CA ALA A 53 -10.63 45.01 -26.28
C ALA A 53 -9.36 44.21 -26.56
N ALA A 54 -9.27 43.02 -25.95
CA ALA A 54 -8.25 42.05 -26.32
C ALA A 54 -8.79 41.19 -27.48
N PRO A 55 -7.96 40.81 -28.47
CA PRO A 55 -8.36 39.77 -29.41
C PRO A 55 -8.78 38.56 -28.58
N ALA A 56 -9.97 38.01 -28.87
CA ALA A 56 -10.48 36.86 -28.17
C ALA A 56 -9.65 35.62 -28.56
N GLY A 57 -8.45 35.51 -28.00
CA GLY A 57 -7.81 34.23 -27.83
C GLY A 57 -8.81 33.37 -27.06
N LEU A 58 -9.26 32.30 -27.71
CA LEU A 58 -10.02 31.21 -27.09
C LEU A 58 -9.46 30.98 -25.67
N PRO A 59 -10.31 30.86 -24.62
CA PRO A 59 -9.81 30.41 -23.34
C PRO A 59 -9.19 29.03 -23.56
N THR A 60 -7.86 28.99 -23.64
CA THR A 60 -7.07 27.76 -23.63
C THR A 60 -6.92 27.29 -22.18
N ASP A 61 -8.05 27.23 -21.47
CA ASP A 61 -8.16 26.49 -20.21
C ASP A 61 -8.75 25.10 -20.48
N ARG A 62 -8.21 24.47 -21.53
CA ARG A 62 -8.18 23.03 -21.70
C ARG A 62 -6.75 22.73 -22.09
N GLY A 63 -5.92 22.41 -21.10
CA GLY A 63 -4.62 21.80 -21.36
C GLY A 63 -4.81 20.69 -22.39
N ALA A 64 -3.92 20.64 -23.38
CA ALA A 64 -4.04 19.67 -24.47
C ALA A 64 -4.23 18.25 -23.90
N PRO A 65 -5.32 17.54 -24.22
CA PRO A 65 -5.73 16.31 -23.50
C PRO A 65 -4.74 15.14 -23.69
N ASN A 66 -3.85 15.25 -24.67
CA ASN A 66 -2.73 14.34 -24.89
C ASN A 66 -1.63 14.38 -23.79
N GLY A 67 -1.54 15.46 -23.00
CA GLY A 67 -0.60 15.58 -21.88
C GLY A 67 -1.04 14.74 -20.68
N ASP A 68 -2.33 14.83 -20.35
CA ASP A 68 -2.96 14.11 -19.23
C ASP A 68 -2.96 12.59 -19.47
N VAL A 69 -3.37 12.14 -20.67
CA VAL A 69 -3.36 10.70 -21.03
C VAL A 69 -1.97 10.07 -20.95
N ARG A 70 -0.89 10.84 -21.18
CA ARG A 70 0.49 10.36 -21.04
C ARG A 70 0.91 10.30 -19.58
N GLN A 71 0.51 11.27 -18.78
CA GLN A 71 0.77 11.33 -17.35
C GLN A 71 0.03 10.21 -16.61
N ASP A 72 -1.25 9.99 -16.87
CA ASP A 72 -2.05 8.90 -16.27
C ASP A 72 -1.44 7.52 -16.58
N ARG A 73 -0.96 7.32 -17.81
CA ARG A 73 -0.26 6.08 -18.19
C ARG A 73 1.01 5.89 -17.38
N ARG A 74 1.72 6.96 -17.05
CA ARG A 74 2.93 6.92 -16.22
C ARG A 74 2.56 6.58 -14.79
N ASP A 75 1.53 7.21 -14.24
CA ASP A 75 1.11 7.02 -12.86
C ASP A 75 0.55 5.62 -12.63
N ILE A 76 -0.32 5.12 -13.52
CA ILE A 76 -0.77 3.72 -13.50
C ILE A 76 0.40 2.72 -13.56
N ARG A 77 1.49 3.05 -14.28
CA ARG A 77 2.70 2.21 -14.32
C ARG A 77 3.45 2.25 -12.99
N GLN A 78 3.53 3.41 -12.34
CA GLN A 78 4.12 3.58 -11.01
C GLN A 78 3.31 2.80 -9.97
N ASP A 79 1.98 2.96 -9.92
CA ASP A 79 1.11 2.19 -9.02
C ASP A 79 1.21 0.69 -9.28
N THR A 80 1.36 0.29 -10.54
CA THR A 80 1.58 -1.12 -10.88
C THR A 80 2.88 -1.66 -10.28
N ARG A 81 3.93 -0.83 -10.15
CA ARG A 81 5.18 -1.22 -9.49
C ARG A 81 5.01 -1.24 -7.97
N GLY A 82 4.45 -0.19 -7.36
CA GLY A 82 4.16 -0.14 -5.92
C GLY A 82 3.34 -1.35 -5.46
N ILE A 83 2.20 -1.61 -6.10
CA ILE A 83 1.34 -2.78 -5.82
C ILE A 83 2.08 -4.13 -5.96
N ARG A 84 3.11 -4.21 -6.81
CA ARG A 84 3.92 -5.44 -6.92
C ARG A 84 4.89 -5.57 -5.76
N GLU A 85 5.43 -4.46 -5.26
CA GLU A 85 6.31 -4.40 -4.09
C GLU A 85 5.51 -4.75 -2.83
N ASP A 86 4.38 -4.09 -2.58
CA ASP A 86 3.51 -4.40 -1.43
C ASP A 86 3.06 -5.86 -1.40
N ARG A 87 2.79 -6.46 -2.57
CA ARG A 87 2.47 -7.89 -2.67
C ARG A 87 3.63 -8.78 -2.25
N ARG A 88 4.86 -8.40 -2.57
CA ARG A 88 6.06 -9.13 -2.17
C ARG A 88 6.26 -9.00 -0.67
N ASP A 89 6.07 -7.82 -0.11
CA ASP A 89 6.22 -7.59 1.33
C ASP A 89 5.16 -8.38 2.12
N VAL A 90 3.87 -8.29 1.78
CA VAL A 90 2.82 -9.13 2.38
C VAL A 90 3.14 -10.64 2.28
N THR A 91 3.82 -11.06 1.21
CA THR A 91 4.24 -12.45 1.04
C THR A 91 5.38 -12.83 1.97
N ARG A 92 6.36 -11.92 2.19
CA ARG A 92 7.44 -12.08 3.16
C ARG A 92 6.89 -12.13 4.57
N ASP A 93 6.05 -11.17 4.98
CA ASP A 93 5.45 -11.18 6.33
C ASP A 93 4.63 -12.46 6.56
N THR A 94 3.97 -12.97 5.51
CA THR A 94 3.25 -14.25 5.61
C THR A 94 4.18 -15.44 5.86
N ARG A 95 5.41 -15.42 5.32
CA ARG A 95 6.42 -16.44 5.56
C ARG A 95 7.02 -16.29 6.95
N ASP A 96 7.34 -15.08 7.37
CA ASP A 96 7.97 -14.80 8.66
C ASP A 96 7.01 -15.18 9.80
N ILE A 97 5.75 -14.74 9.74
CA ILE A 97 4.69 -15.17 10.67
C ILE A 97 4.50 -16.70 10.74
N ARG A 98 4.76 -17.42 9.64
CA ARG A 98 4.70 -18.90 9.66
C ARG A 98 5.91 -19.50 10.35
N GLN A 99 7.08 -18.87 10.23
CA GLN A 99 8.28 -19.26 10.94
C GLN A 99 8.12 -19.01 12.44
N ASP A 100 7.68 -17.82 12.87
CA ASP A 100 7.48 -17.49 14.28
C ASP A 100 6.52 -18.47 14.95
N ARG A 101 5.42 -18.82 14.27
CA ARG A 101 4.47 -19.83 14.76
C ARG A 101 5.10 -21.22 14.94
N ARG A 102 6.09 -21.59 14.13
CA ARG A 102 6.79 -22.87 14.27
C ARG A 102 7.76 -22.83 15.44
N GLU A 103 8.50 -21.74 15.59
CA GLU A 103 9.45 -21.50 16.69
C GLU A 103 8.71 -21.50 18.03
N MET A 104 7.64 -20.70 18.16
CA MET A 104 6.75 -20.75 19.32
C MET A 104 6.19 -22.15 19.60
N GLY A 105 5.93 -22.94 18.56
CA GLY A 105 5.49 -24.33 18.71
C GLY A 105 6.59 -25.26 19.23
N GLN A 106 7.87 -24.94 19.01
CA GLN A 106 9.00 -25.62 19.65
C GLN A 106 9.13 -25.19 21.11
N ASP A 107 9.07 -23.90 21.40
CA ASP A 107 9.16 -23.38 22.78
C ASP A 107 8.05 -23.93 23.66
N ALA A 108 6.82 -23.99 23.15
CA ALA A 108 5.70 -24.61 23.86
C ALA A 108 5.97 -26.08 24.24
N ARG A 109 6.65 -26.83 23.37
CA ARG A 109 7.03 -28.23 23.64
C ARG A 109 8.16 -28.34 24.65
N ASN A 110 9.14 -27.42 24.64
CA ASN A 110 10.21 -27.38 25.63
C ASN A 110 9.63 -27.07 27.01
N ILE A 111 8.81 -26.03 27.11
CA ILE A 111 8.06 -25.68 28.33
C ILE A 111 7.24 -26.86 28.85
N GLU A 112 6.59 -27.63 27.97
CA GLU A 112 5.82 -28.80 28.35
C GLU A 112 6.70 -29.93 28.91
N ARG A 113 7.87 -30.18 28.31
CA ARG A 113 8.86 -31.15 28.82
C ARG A 113 9.33 -30.75 30.21
N ASP A 114 9.76 -29.52 30.40
CA ASP A 114 10.20 -29.02 31.70
C ASP A 114 9.11 -29.12 32.77
N ARG A 115 7.86 -28.80 32.40
CA ARG A 115 6.70 -28.94 33.30
C ARG A 115 6.43 -30.39 33.70
N ARG A 116 6.85 -31.36 32.89
CA ARG A 116 6.73 -32.78 33.19
C ARG A 116 7.91 -33.31 34.00
N ASP A 117 9.11 -32.86 33.70
CA ASP A 117 10.36 -33.42 34.25
C ASP A 117 10.71 -32.81 35.61
N ILE A 118 10.58 -31.49 35.79
CA ILE A 118 10.86 -30.82 37.09
C ILE A 118 10.08 -31.45 38.27
N PRO A 119 8.79 -31.80 38.15
CA PRO A 119 8.08 -32.50 39.23
C PRO A 119 8.61 -33.91 39.51
N ARG A 120 9.14 -34.63 38.51
CA ARG A 120 9.74 -35.96 38.66
C ARG A 120 11.05 -35.86 39.41
N ASP A 121 11.94 -34.99 38.95
CA ASP A 121 13.23 -34.74 39.59
C ASP A 121 13.05 -34.29 41.05
N ARG A 122 12.01 -33.48 41.31
CA ARG A 122 11.64 -33.09 42.68
C ARG A 122 11.22 -34.29 43.54
N ARG A 123 10.47 -35.25 42.99
CA ARG A 123 10.06 -36.47 43.72
C ARG A 123 11.27 -37.35 43.99
N ASP A 124 12.16 -37.50 43.01
CA ASP A 124 13.36 -38.33 43.14
C ASP A 124 14.30 -37.77 44.21
N ALA A 125 14.57 -36.45 44.17
CA ALA A 125 15.31 -35.77 45.24
C ALA A 125 14.64 -35.87 46.62
N THR A 126 13.30 -35.99 46.68
CA THR A 126 12.58 -36.21 47.94
C THR A 126 12.77 -37.64 48.46
N GLN A 127 12.77 -38.63 47.58
CA GLN A 127 13.01 -40.03 47.94
C GLN A 127 14.45 -40.25 48.42
N GLU A 128 15.42 -39.70 47.70
CA GLU A 128 16.83 -39.73 48.10
C GLU A 128 17.07 -39.08 49.46
N ARG A 129 16.40 -37.95 49.72
CA ARG A 129 16.45 -37.34 51.07
C ARG A 129 15.89 -38.28 52.14
N GLY A 130 14.90 -39.10 51.82
CA GLY A 130 14.36 -40.13 52.72
C GLY A 130 15.37 -41.25 52.98
N LYS A 131 16.07 -41.73 51.93
CA LYS A 131 17.14 -42.73 52.05
C LYS A 131 18.30 -42.21 52.91
N LEU A 132 18.76 -40.99 52.63
CA LEU A 132 19.78 -40.31 53.44
C LEU A 132 19.39 -40.24 54.92
N GLN A 133 18.12 -39.97 55.23
CA GLN A 133 17.63 -39.96 56.61
C GLN A 133 17.64 -41.35 57.26
N GLN A 134 17.45 -42.43 56.50
CA GLN A 134 17.60 -43.80 57.00
C GLN A 134 19.07 -44.14 57.24
N ASP A 135 19.96 -43.81 56.30
CA ASP A 135 21.40 -44.08 56.44
C ASP A 135 22.03 -43.33 57.62
N LEU A 136 21.55 -42.11 57.88
CA LEU A 136 21.88 -41.36 59.09
C LEU A 136 21.45 -42.07 60.38
N LYS A 137 20.30 -42.79 60.37
CA LYS A 137 19.82 -43.54 61.54
C LYS A 137 20.57 -44.85 61.73
N THR A 138 21.00 -45.50 60.65
CA THR A 138 21.74 -46.78 60.69
C THR A 138 23.24 -46.59 60.89
N GLY A 139 23.75 -45.35 60.84
CA GLY A 139 25.14 -45.02 61.14
C GLY A 139 26.11 -45.23 59.96
N ASN A 140 25.62 -45.35 58.73
CA ASN A 140 26.46 -45.51 57.54
C ASN A 140 27.04 -44.15 57.07
N THR A 141 28.10 -43.70 57.73
CA THR A 141 28.65 -42.34 57.52
C THR A 141 29.26 -42.10 56.14
N GLN A 142 29.74 -43.14 55.44
CA GLN A 142 30.29 -43.00 54.09
C GLN A 142 29.20 -42.77 53.04
N ALA A 143 28.12 -43.57 53.08
CA ALA A 143 26.97 -43.39 52.19
C ALA A 143 26.32 -42.00 52.35
N VAL A 144 26.18 -41.55 53.61
CA VAL A 144 25.63 -40.23 53.95
C VAL A 144 26.37 -39.07 53.28
N ASN A 145 27.69 -39.15 53.17
CA ASN A 145 28.47 -38.07 52.55
C ASN A 145 28.29 -38.04 51.03
N ALA A 146 28.25 -39.20 50.37
CA ALA A 146 27.99 -39.30 48.94
C ALA A 146 26.59 -38.78 48.59
N ASP A 147 25.57 -39.26 49.30
CA ASP A 147 24.17 -38.88 49.12
C ASP A 147 23.95 -37.37 49.32
N ARG A 148 24.64 -36.74 50.29
CA ARG A 148 24.57 -35.30 50.50
C ARG A 148 25.12 -34.50 49.31
N GLN A 149 26.20 -34.96 48.69
CA GLN A 149 26.77 -34.28 47.52
C GLN A 149 25.88 -34.47 46.29
N GLN A 150 25.31 -35.66 46.12
CA GLN A 150 24.36 -35.95 45.05
C GLN A 150 23.12 -35.05 45.17
N LEU A 151 22.45 -35.05 46.33
CA LEU A 151 21.29 -34.19 46.60
C LEU A 151 21.57 -32.70 46.42
N ARG A 152 22.80 -32.25 46.72
CA ARG A 152 23.20 -30.87 46.47
C ARG A 152 23.26 -30.58 44.98
N SER A 153 23.84 -31.48 44.21
CA SER A 153 23.95 -31.38 42.74
C SER A 153 22.57 -31.40 42.09
N ASP A 154 21.70 -32.33 42.49
CA ASP A 154 20.33 -32.44 41.96
C ASP A 154 19.49 -31.22 42.31
N ARG A 155 19.67 -30.66 43.51
CA ARG A 155 19.00 -29.41 43.89
C ARG A 155 19.48 -28.21 43.08
N GLN A 156 20.76 -28.17 42.70
CA GLN A 156 21.30 -27.14 41.83
C GLN A 156 20.78 -27.28 40.40
N ALA A 157 20.74 -28.50 39.86
CA ALA A 157 20.16 -28.82 38.55
C ALA A 157 18.68 -28.41 38.49
N LEU A 158 17.86 -28.87 39.45
CA LEU A 158 16.46 -28.44 39.60
C LEU A 158 16.29 -26.92 39.70
N GLY A 159 17.27 -26.23 40.26
CA GLY A 159 17.30 -24.77 40.34
C GLY A 159 17.60 -24.12 38.98
N ALA A 160 18.45 -24.73 38.15
CA ALA A 160 18.68 -24.34 36.77
C ALA A 160 17.44 -24.58 35.91
N ASP A 161 16.88 -25.79 35.91
CA ASP A 161 15.70 -26.15 35.09
C ASP A 161 14.51 -25.22 35.36
N ARG A 162 14.30 -24.83 36.63
CA ARG A 162 13.24 -23.87 36.99
C ARG A 162 13.51 -22.45 36.50
N ARG A 163 14.77 -22.04 36.38
CA ARG A 163 15.14 -20.74 35.81
C ARG A 163 14.95 -20.78 34.30
N ASP A 164 15.36 -21.85 33.66
CA ASP A 164 15.22 -22.06 32.22
C ASP A 164 13.73 -22.08 31.83
N LEU A 165 12.90 -22.88 32.51
CA LEU A 165 11.44 -22.87 32.31
C LEU A 165 10.81 -21.48 32.48
N ARG A 166 11.31 -20.66 33.42
CA ARG A 166 10.82 -19.29 33.60
C ARG A 166 11.26 -18.38 32.46
N GLN A 167 12.46 -18.58 31.93
CA GLN A 167 12.97 -17.84 30.79
C GLN A 167 12.20 -18.21 29.53
N ASP A 168 12.04 -19.50 29.24
CA ASP A 168 11.25 -20.01 28.11
C ASP A 168 9.82 -19.47 28.14
N GLN A 169 9.17 -19.45 29.32
CA GLN A 169 7.84 -18.86 29.44
C GLN A 169 7.80 -17.35 29.18
N ARG A 170 8.87 -16.61 29.50
CA ARG A 170 8.94 -15.17 29.20
C ARG A 170 9.13 -14.94 27.71
N ASP A 171 10.02 -15.69 27.09
CA ASP A 171 10.33 -15.54 25.67
C ASP A 171 9.12 -15.98 24.82
N PHE A 172 8.49 -17.12 25.12
CA PHE A 172 7.23 -17.53 24.47
C PHE A 172 6.13 -16.46 24.54
N ASN A 173 6.02 -15.73 25.66
CA ASN A 173 5.04 -14.66 25.80
C ASN A 173 5.42 -13.39 25.01
N ARG A 174 6.72 -13.11 24.86
CA ARG A 174 7.22 -12.03 23.99
C ARG A 174 6.93 -12.36 22.53
N ASP A 175 7.29 -13.56 22.09
CA ASP A 175 7.07 -14.02 20.72
C ASP A 175 5.58 -14.01 20.37
N ARG A 176 4.72 -14.39 21.33
CA ARG A 176 3.26 -14.27 21.17
C ARG A 176 2.80 -12.82 20.95
N THR A 177 3.42 -11.88 21.64
CA THR A 177 3.09 -10.45 21.52
C THR A 177 3.58 -9.89 20.19
N ASP A 178 4.78 -10.24 19.79
CA ASP A 178 5.37 -9.78 18.52
C ASP A 178 4.62 -10.39 17.33
N LEU A 179 4.32 -11.69 17.35
CA LEU A 179 3.45 -12.34 16.37
C LEU A 179 2.08 -11.63 16.24
N HIS A 180 1.51 -11.14 17.35
CA HIS A 180 0.26 -10.39 17.29
C HIS A 180 0.42 -9.04 16.59
N ARG A 181 1.55 -8.34 16.78
CA ARG A 181 1.88 -7.11 16.05
C ARG A 181 2.07 -7.39 14.57
N ASP A 182 2.85 -8.40 14.20
CA ASP A 182 3.09 -8.74 12.79
C ASP A 182 1.79 -9.13 12.07
N LEU A 183 0.88 -9.84 12.76
CA LEU A 183 -0.44 -10.16 12.24
C LEU A 183 -1.31 -8.91 12.01
N ARG A 184 -1.15 -7.88 12.83
CA ARG A 184 -1.83 -6.59 12.68
C ARG A 184 -1.23 -5.81 11.51
N ASP A 185 0.09 -5.67 11.47
CA ASP A 185 0.80 -4.90 10.44
C ASP A 185 0.51 -5.47 9.06
N ARG A 186 0.66 -6.79 8.88
CA ARG A 186 0.28 -7.48 7.64
C ARG A 186 -1.20 -7.29 7.27
N ARG A 187 -2.09 -7.11 8.24
CA ARG A 187 -3.52 -6.83 7.98
C ARG A 187 -3.69 -5.40 7.47
N GLU A 188 -2.94 -4.45 7.99
CA GLU A 188 -2.89 -3.06 7.54
C GLU A 188 -2.31 -2.99 6.12
N ASP A 189 -1.17 -3.64 5.84
CA ASP A 189 -0.58 -3.71 4.50
C ASP A 189 -1.55 -4.31 3.47
N ARG A 190 -2.29 -5.36 3.86
CA ARG A 190 -3.33 -5.94 3.00
C ARG A 190 -4.50 -5.00 2.73
N ARG A 191 -4.80 -4.07 3.64
CA ARG A 191 -5.85 -3.06 3.42
C ARG A 191 -5.35 -1.97 2.48
N ASP A 192 -4.13 -1.50 2.65
CA ASP A 192 -3.56 -0.47 1.80
C ASP A 192 -3.34 -0.98 0.39
N LEU A 193 -2.78 -2.19 0.24
CA LEU A 193 -2.72 -2.87 -1.05
C LEU A 193 -4.08 -3.00 -1.74
N ARG A 194 -5.17 -3.23 -0.98
CA ARG A 194 -6.52 -3.27 -1.56
C ARG A 194 -6.98 -1.89 -2.04
N ARG A 195 -6.65 -0.82 -1.30
CA ARG A 195 -6.93 0.56 -1.68
C ARG A 195 -6.16 0.93 -2.95
N ASP A 196 -4.87 0.65 -3.01
CA ASP A 196 -4.02 0.98 -4.17
C ASP A 196 -4.48 0.23 -5.41
N VAL A 197 -4.82 -1.05 -5.26
CA VAL A 197 -5.42 -1.83 -6.35
C VAL A 197 -6.76 -1.23 -6.79
N GLY A 198 -7.53 -0.66 -5.87
CA GLY A 198 -8.77 0.07 -6.14
C GLY A 198 -8.54 1.35 -6.93
N ASN A 199 -7.68 2.23 -6.43
CA ASN A 199 -7.32 3.52 -7.06
C ASN A 199 -6.82 3.30 -8.49
N ARG A 200 -5.82 2.41 -8.67
CA ARG A 200 -5.31 2.08 -10.01
C ARG A 200 -6.39 1.52 -10.94
N ARG A 201 -7.42 0.83 -10.42
CA ARG A 201 -8.55 0.37 -11.25
C ARG A 201 -9.43 1.54 -11.69
N GLN A 202 -9.61 2.53 -10.84
CA GLN A 202 -10.30 3.78 -11.15
C GLN A 202 -9.53 4.59 -12.19
N ASP A 203 -8.22 4.83 -11.98
CA ASP A 203 -7.39 5.57 -12.95
C ASP A 203 -7.40 4.91 -14.33
N ARG A 204 -7.43 3.57 -14.37
CA ARG A 204 -7.58 2.82 -15.63
C ARG A 204 -8.94 2.97 -16.29
N ARG A 205 -10.01 3.25 -15.52
CA ARG A 205 -11.35 3.53 -16.07
C ARG A 205 -11.40 4.97 -16.60
N ASP A 206 -10.85 5.91 -15.86
CA ASP A 206 -10.84 7.33 -16.21
C ASP A 206 -10.03 7.53 -17.50
N LEU A 207 -8.82 6.96 -17.56
CA LEU A 207 -7.99 6.93 -18.78
C LEU A 207 -8.69 6.28 -20.00
N ARG A 208 -9.63 5.36 -19.79
CA ARG A 208 -10.44 4.79 -20.89
C ARG A 208 -11.55 5.74 -21.32
N HIS A 209 -12.11 6.50 -20.39
CA HIS A 209 -13.13 7.50 -20.66
C HIS A 209 -12.54 8.66 -21.44
N ASP A 210 -11.39 9.19 -21.02
CA ASP A 210 -10.73 10.32 -21.67
C ASP A 210 -10.35 10.00 -23.12
N ARG A 211 -9.81 8.81 -23.37
CA ARG A 211 -9.53 8.35 -24.74
C ARG A 211 -10.78 8.16 -25.60
N ARG A 212 -11.96 7.98 -25.00
CA ARG A 212 -13.22 7.82 -25.73
C ARG A 212 -13.83 9.18 -26.04
N THR A 213 -13.67 10.17 -25.16
CA THR A 213 -14.12 11.55 -25.38
C THR A 213 -13.19 12.34 -26.31
N GLU A 214 -11.94 11.90 -26.48
CA GLU A 214 -10.98 12.45 -27.46
C GLU A 214 -11.21 11.99 -28.92
N ARG A 215 -12.07 11.00 -29.18
CA ARG A 215 -12.35 10.46 -30.53
C ARG A 215 -13.64 11.01 -31.12
#